data_AF-A0A087RQI1-F1
#
_entry.id   AF-A0A087RQI1-F1
#
_cell.length_a   1.000
_cell.length_b   1.000
_cell.length_c   1.000
_cell.angle_alpha   90.00
_cell.angle_beta   90.00
_cell.angle_gamma   90.00
#
_symmetry.space_group_name_H-M   'P 1'
#
loop_
_entity.id
_entity.type
_entity.pdbx_description
1 polymer ?
#
loop_
_entity_poly.entity_id
_entity_poly.type
_entity_poly.pdbx_seq_one_letter_code
_entity_poly.pdbx_strand_id
1 'polypeptide(L)'
;MSSHSSYPTLSSMEINEENKSIDIVMEAVPEKTDFWIRVPDDVLYAENERFTVLVDGIDTGYDLMKFPTDHVIGFIIYGDTKNIEIIGTRIIPEFGAYATLILAISIVGLVFFARKSTFGNSLPRIN
;
A
#
# COMPACT_ATOMS: atom_id res chain seq x y z
N MET A 1 -10.30 -34.90 8.58
CA MET A 1 -10.14 -33.78 9.52
C MET A 1 -9.83 -32.54 8.72
N SER A 2 -10.69 -31.52 8.78
CA SER A 2 -10.39 -30.19 8.26
C SER A 2 -9.19 -29.64 9.03
N SER A 3 -8.15 -29.18 8.32
CA SER A 3 -7.07 -28.40 8.90
C SER A 3 -7.65 -27.05 9.30
N HIS A 4 -8.18 -26.94 10.52
CA HIS A 4 -8.40 -25.62 11.10
C HIS A 4 -7.04 -24.97 11.26
N SER A 5 -6.77 -23.97 10.43
CA SER A 5 -5.66 -23.06 10.65
C SER A 5 -5.82 -22.48 12.06
N SER A 6 -4.87 -22.74 12.96
CA SER A 6 -4.80 -22.04 14.25
C SER A 6 -4.25 -20.62 14.11
N TYR A 7 -3.84 -20.23 12.89
CA TYR A 7 -3.28 -18.92 12.62
C TYR A 7 -4.27 -18.05 11.88
N PRO A 8 -4.27 -16.73 12.15
CA PRO A 8 -4.98 -15.77 11.32
C PRO A 8 -4.51 -15.84 9.86
N THR A 9 -5.44 -15.75 8.93
CA THR A 9 -5.17 -15.70 7.50
C THR A 9 -5.61 -14.35 6.95
N LEU A 10 -4.72 -13.67 6.23
CA LEU A 10 -5.04 -12.43 5.53
C LEU A 10 -5.64 -12.77 4.15
N SER A 11 -6.71 -12.08 3.78
CA SER A 11 -7.27 -12.10 2.43
C SER A 11 -6.56 -11.07 1.55
N SER A 12 -6.41 -9.83 2.04
CA SER A 12 -5.76 -8.75 1.32
C SER A 12 -5.16 -7.70 2.27
N MET A 13 -4.26 -6.90 1.71
CA MET A 13 -3.69 -5.72 2.34
C MET A 13 -3.53 -4.67 1.24
N GLU A 14 -4.11 -3.50 1.47
CA GLU A 14 -4.14 -2.40 0.50
C GLU A 14 -3.77 -1.08 1.17
N ILE A 15 -3.12 -0.21 0.41
CA ILE A 15 -2.80 1.15 0.80
C ILE A 15 -3.91 2.06 0.26
N ASN A 16 -4.65 2.71 1.14
CA ASN A 16 -5.75 3.58 0.78
C ASN A 16 -5.32 5.05 0.85
N GLU A 17 -4.89 5.59 -0.29
CA GLU A 17 -4.39 6.97 -0.41
C GLU A 17 -5.43 8.03 -0.02
N GLU A 18 -6.72 7.76 -0.20
CA GLU A 18 -7.81 8.70 0.10
C GLU A 18 -8.02 8.85 1.61
N ASN A 19 -8.12 7.73 2.32
CA ASN A 19 -8.30 7.70 3.77
C ASN A 19 -6.98 7.79 4.54
N LYS A 20 -5.86 7.71 3.84
CA LYS A 20 -4.51 7.68 4.41
C LYS A 20 -4.34 6.52 5.37
N SER A 21 -4.89 5.37 4.99
CA SER A 21 -4.86 4.14 5.78
C SER A 21 -4.16 2.99 5.07
N ILE A 22 -3.75 2.01 5.87
CA ILE A 22 -3.51 0.66 5.40
C ILE A 22 -4.71 -0.18 5.80
N ASP A 23 -5.38 -0.75 4.82
CA ASP A 23 -6.58 -1.56 4.97
C ASP A 23 -6.18 -3.04 4.86
N ILE A 24 -6.44 -3.81 5.91
CA ILE A 24 -6.15 -5.24 5.98
C ILE A 24 -7.47 -5.99 6.12
N VAL A 25 -7.73 -6.91 5.19
CA VAL A 25 -8.89 -7.78 5.23
C VAL A 25 -8.44 -9.17 5.65
N MET A 26 -9.05 -9.67 6.72
CA MET A 26 -8.80 -11.01 7.25
C MET A 26 -9.77 -12.00 6.60
N GLU A 27 -9.23 -13.14 6.16
CA GLU A 27 -10.06 -14.28 5.72
C GLU A 27 -10.58 -15.06 6.93
N ALA A 28 -9.72 -15.26 7.94
CA ALA A 28 -10.06 -15.97 9.16
C ALA A 28 -9.20 -15.50 10.33
N VAL A 29 -9.82 -15.30 11.49
CA VAL A 29 -9.14 -15.07 12.77
C VAL A 29 -9.71 -16.05 13.79
N PRO A 30 -9.04 -17.20 14.03
CA PRO A 30 -9.59 -18.27 14.85
C PRO A 30 -9.80 -17.91 16.32
N GLU A 31 -8.90 -17.09 16.86
CA GLU A 31 -8.88 -16.72 18.27
C GLU A 31 -8.23 -15.34 18.48
N LYS A 32 -8.38 -14.82 19.70
CA LYS A 32 -7.75 -13.56 20.11
C LYS A 32 -6.23 -13.69 20.05
N THR A 33 -5.56 -12.75 19.40
CA THR A 33 -4.10 -12.74 19.30
C THR A 33 -3.56 -11.32 19.18
N ASP A 34 -2.26 -11.18 19.40
CA ASP A 34 -1.52 -9.95 19.14
C ASP A 34 -1.17 -9.89 17.64
N PHE A 35 -1.44 -8.75 17.03
CA PHE A 35 -1.12 -8.46 15.64
C PHE A 35 -0.07 -7.36 15.60
N TRP A 36 1.02 -7.63 14.90
CA TRP A 36 2.13 -6.69 14.75
C TRP A 36 2.41 -6.46 13.28
N ILE A 37 2.50 -5.20 12.90
CA ILE A 37 2.86 -4.79 11.55
C ILE A 37 4.02 -3.80 11.61
N ARG A 38 4.99 -4.00 10.71
CA ARG A 38 6.09 -3.05 10.48
C ARG A 38 5.81 -2.30 9.19
N VAL A 39 5.75 -0.99 9.28
CA VAL A 39 5.46 -0.10 8.16
C VAL A 39 6.57 0.93 8.04
N PRO A 40 7.22 1.06 6.88
CA PRO A 40 8.22 2.09 6.68
C PRO A 40 7.57 3.48 6.48
N ASP A 41 8.29 4.53 6.87
CA ASP A 41 7.77 5.91 6.92
C ASP A 41 7.43 6.49 5.54
N ASP A 42 8.02 5.89 4.51
CA ASP A 42 7.77 6.15 3.10
C ASP A 42 6.50 5.46 2.57
N VAL A 43 5.80 4.68 3.39
CA VAL A 43 4.49 4.10 3.06
C VAL A 43 3.38 4.78 3.84
N LEU A 44 3.48 4.77 5.18
CA LEU A 44 2.49 5.36 6.07
C LEU A 44 3.17 6.18 7.15
N TYR A 45 2.87 7.47 7.18
CA TYR A 45 3.42 8.40 8.16
C TYR A 45 2.32 9.05 9.00
N ALA A 46 2.54 9.12 10.31
CA ALA A 46 1.69 9.84 11.25
C ALA A 46 2.44 10.99 11.93
N GLU A 47 1.85 12.19 11.91
CA GLU A 47 2.46 13.36 12.52
C GLU A 47 2.41 13.26 14.05
N ASN A 48 3.58 13.42 14.69
CA ASN A 48 3.76 13.14 16.11
C ASN A 48 3.43 11.69 16.49
N GLU A 49 3.62 10.74 15.56
CA GLU A 49 3.48 9.31 15.86
C GLU A 49 2.05 8.90 16.28
N ARG A 50 1.07 9.70 15.88
CA ARG A 50 -0.35 9.50 16.20
C ARG A 50 -1.07 8.77 15.08
N PHE A 51 -1.03 7.45 15.15
CA PHE A 51 -1.88 6.58 14.34
C PHE A 51 -3.26 6.42 14.99
N THR A 52 -4.24 6.00 14.19
CA THR A 52 -5.52 5.47 14.67
C THR A 52 -5.65 4.04 14.16
N VAL A 53 -5.94 3.09 15.03
CA VAL A 53 -6.13 1.68 14.64
C VAL A 53 -7.57 1.28 14.90
N LEU A 54 -8.29 1.02 13.81
CA LEU A 54 -9.67 0.57 13.86
C LEU A 54 -9.72 -0.94 13.55
N VAL A 55 -10.27 -1.72 14.47
CA VAL A 55 -10.57 -3.13 14.25
C VAL A 55 -12.09 -3.26 14.12
N ASP A 56 -12.56 -3.67 12.94
CA ASP A 56 -13.97 -3.69 12.54
C ASP A 56 -14.69 -2.37 12.81
N GLY A 57 -13.98 -1.24 12.61
CA GLY A 57 -14.49 0.12 12.81
C GLY A 57 -14.43 0.63 14.25
N ILE A 58 -13.87 -0.14 15.18
CA ILE A 58 -13.73 0.23 16.59
C ILE A 58 -12.28 0.65 16.86
N ASP A 59 -12.08 1.82 17.45
CA ASP A 59 -10.75 2.25 17.92
C ASP A 59 -10.31 1.37 19.09
N THR A 60 -9.25 0.60 18.86
CA THR A 60 -8.73 -0.39 19.82
C THR A 60 -7.46 0.06 20.54
N GLY A 61 -6.90 1.20 20.14
CA GLY A 61 -5.57 1.62 20.56
C GLY A 61 -4.45 0.73 19.98
N TYR A 62 -3.21 1.06 20.30
CA TYR A 62 -2.02 0.37 19.79
C TYR A 62 -0.80 0.65 20.67
N ASP A 63 0.15 -0.26 20.58
CA ASP A 63 1.53 -0.05 20.99
C ASP A 63 2.36 0.36 19.77
N LEU A 64 3.31 1.27 19.99
CA LEU A 64 4.19 1.77 18.94
C LEU A 64 5.65 1.57 19.32
N MET A 65 6.43 1.02 18.39
CA MET A 65 7.88 1.00 18.46
C MET A 65 8.46 1.70 17.24
N LYS A 66 9.21 2.77 17.47
CA LYS A 66 9.85 3.56 16.42
C LYS A 66 11.25 3.04 16.10
N PHE A 67 11.52 2.90 14.80
CA PHE A 67 12.83 2.69 14.22
C PHE A 67 13.26 3.94 13.43
N PRO A 68 14.52 4.05 13.00
CA PRO A 68 14.99 5.22 12.27
C PRO A 68 14.26 5.52 10.95
N THR A 69 13.72 4.50 10.29
CA THR A 69 13.06 4.60 8.97
C THR A 69 11.65 4.01 8.95
N ASP A 70 11.25 3.33 10.03
CA ASP A 70 10.03 2.54 10.07
C ASP A 70 9.38 2.66 11.44
N HIS A 71 8.11 2.28 11.51
CA HIS A 71 7.38 2.09 12.76
C HIS A 71 6.79 0.69 12.82
N VAL A 72 6.76 0.13 14.02
CA VAL A 72 6.07 -1.13 14.32
C VAL A 72 4.85 -0.80 15.17
N ILE A 73 3.68 -1.20 14.68
CA ILE A 73 2.40 -0.97 15.32
C ILE A 73 1.88 -2.33 15.79
N GLY A 74 1.62 -2.45 17.09
CA GLY A 74 1.07 -3.64 17.73
C GLY A 74 -0.32 -3.38 18.28
N PHE A 75 -1.27 -4.28 18.06
CA PHE A 75 -2.62 -4.19 18.61
C PHE A 75 -3.24 -5.58 18.72
N ILE A 76 -4.37 -5.66 19.42
CA ILE A 76 -5.06 -6.92 19.67
C ILE A 76 -6.19 -7.08 18.65
N ILE A 77 -6.25 -8.25 18.00
CA ILE A 77 -7.40 -8.66 17.19
C ILE A 77 -8.17 -9.78 17.91
N TYR A 78 -9.48 -9.85 17.66
CA TYR A 78 -10.36 -10.83 18.30
C TYR A 78 -10.76 -11.92 17.30
N GLY A 79 -11.34 -13.01 17.81
CA GLY A 79 -11.95 -14.02 16.94
C GLY A 79 -12.97 -13.37 16.01
N ASP A 80 -13.01 -13.84 14.77
CA ASP A 80 -13.89 -13.34 13.71
C ASP A 80 -13.63 -11.90 13.24
N THR A 81 -12.52 -11.27 13.62
CA THR A 81 -12.11 -9.97 13.06
C THR A 81 -12.01 -10.03 11.54
N LYS A 82 -12.56 -9.04 10.84
CA LYS A 82 -12.61 -9.03 9.36
C LYS A 82 -11.83 -7.88 8.75
N ASN A 83 -11.94 -6.69 9.31
CA ASN A 83 -11.35 -5.49 8.75
C ASN A 83 -10.47 -4.82 9.80
N ILE A 84 -9.28 -4.43 9.39
CA ILE A 84 -8.36 -3.66 10.21
C ILE A 84 -7.94 -2.47 9.37
N GLU A 85 -8.02 -1.28 9.94
CA GLU A 85 -7.65 -0.03 9.29
C GLU A 85 -6.64 0.71 10.17
N ILE A 86 -5.48 1.02 9.61
CA ILE A 86 -4.41 1.76 10.30
C ILE A 86 -4.27 3.11 9.61
N ILE A 87 -4.79 4.15 10.24
CA ILE A 87 -4.86 5.50 9.68
C ILE A 87 -3.67 6.33 10.14
N GLY A 88 -2.99 6.93 9.18
CA GLY A 88 -1.91 7.90 9.39
C GLY A 88 -2.31 9.32 8.99
N THR A 89 -1.32 10.21 8.94
CA THR A 89 -1.50 11.61 8.50
C THR A 89 -1.16 11.79 7.01
N ARG A 90 -0.29 10.94 6.46
CA ARG A 90 0.16 10.97 5.06
C ARG A 90 0.47 9.56 4.57
N ILE A 91 0.09 9.29 3.32
CA ILE A 91 0.61 8.20 2.52
C ILE A 91 1.50 8.80 1.45
N ILE A 92 2.65 8.16 1.21
CA ILE A 92 3.56 8.56 0.14
C ILE A 92 3.37 7.55 -1.00
N PRO A 93 2.83 7.96 -2.16
CA PRO A 93 2.60 7.05 -3.27
C PRO A 93 3.93 6.48 -3.79
N GLU A 94 3.96 5.16 -4.02
CA GLU A 94 5.13 4.39 -4.48
C GLU A 94 5.71 4.94 -5.80
N PHE A 95 4.85 5.53 -6.62
CA PHE A 95 5.19 6.18 -7.88
C PHE A 95 4.59 7.58 -7.92
N GLY A 96 4.97 8.43 -6.96
CA GLY A 96 4.49 9.81 -6.85
C GLY A 96 4.71 10.66 -8.11
N ALA A 97 4.64 11.99 -7.96
CA ALA A 97 4.74 12.95 -9.08
C ALA A 97 5.92 12.74 -10.05
N TYR A 98 6.97 12.04 -9.62
CA TYR A 98 8.10 11.69 -10.48
C TYR A 98 7.75 10.67 -11.57
N ALA A 99 6.91 9.67 -11.30
CA ALA A 99 6.56 8.69 -12.32
C ALA A 99 5.72 9.32 -13.44
N THR A 100 4.76 10.18 -13.09
CA THR A 100 3.97 10.95 -14.06
C THR A 100 4.84 11.92 -14.85
N LEU A 101 5.82 12.57 -14.20
CA LEU A 101 6.79 13.44 -14.89
C LEU A 101 7.66 12.66 -15.87
N ILE A 102 8.24 11.52 -15.45
CA ILE A 102 9.05 10.66 -16.31
C ILE A 102 8.22 10.14 -17.48
N LEU A 103 6.98 9.73 -17.24
CA LEU A 103 6.04 9.30 -18.27
C LEU A 103 5.75 10.43 -19.27
N ALA A 104 5.45 11.63 -18.78
CA ALA A 104 5.18 12.79 -19.63
C ALA A 104 6.39 13.15 -20.52
N ILE A 105 7.59 13.20 -19.94
CA ILE A 105 8.84 13.44 -20.68
C ILE A 105 9.06 12.34 -21.73
N SER A 106 8.83 11.08 -21.38
CA SER A 106 8.98 9.94 -22.28
C SER A 106 8.02 10.00 -23.46
N ILE A 107 6.75 10.31 -23.23
CA ILE A 107 5.73 10.45 -24.29
C ILE A 107 6.12 11.58 -25.25
N VAL A 108 6.48 12.75 -24.73
CA VAL A 108 6.90 13.90 -25.55
C VAL A 108 8.13 13.56 -26.39
N GLY A 109 9.12 12.90 -25.78
CA GLY A 109 10.32 12.44 -26.49
C GLY A 109 10.01 11.46 -27.62
N LEU A 110 9.12 10.49 -27.37
CA LEU A 110 8.71 9.50 -28.35
C LEU A 110 7.97 10.15 -29.53
N VAL A 111 7.03 11.06 -29.26
CA VAL A 111 6.32 11.80 -30.32
C VAL A 111 7.29 12.63 -31.17
N PHE A 112 8.23 13.33 -30.56
CA PHE A 112 9.23 14.11 -31.28
C PHE A 112 10.13 13.24 -32.15
N PHE A 113 10.61 12.11 -31.60
CA PHE A 113 11.42 11.15 -32.34
C PHE A 113 10.64 10.48 -33.48
N ALA A 114 9.38 10.09 -33.25
CA ALA A 114 8.51 9.50 -34.27
C ALA A 114 8.18 10.48 -35.40
N ARG A 115 8.07 11.79 -35.12
CA ARG A 115 7.90 12.82 -36.16
C ARG A 115 9.18 13.05 -36.97
N LYS A 116 10.35 12.97 -36.33
CA LYS A 116 11.65 13.18 -36.97
C LYS A 116 12.14 11.96 -37.74
N SER A 117 11.86 10.76 -37.24
CA SER A 117 12.12 9.50 -37.91
C SER A 117 10.99 9.23 -38.89
N THR A 118 11.21 9.52 -40.17
CA THR A 118 10.32 9.09 -41.26
C THR A 118 10.41 7.57 -41.44
N PHE A 119 9.99 6.80 -40.42
CA PHE A 119 10.03 5.34 -40.42
C PHE A 119 9.04 4.73 -41.44
N GLY A 120 8.17 5.54 -42.06
CA GLY A 120 7.17 5.12 -43.05
C GLY A 120 7.46 5.42 -44.54
N ASN A 121 8.42 6.30 -44.90
CA ASN A 121 8.65 6.65 -46.33
C ASN A 121 9.87 5.97 -46.98
N SER A 122 10.58 5.07 -46.30
CA SER A 122 11.75 4.38 -46.86
C SER A 122 11.55 2.89 -47.12
N LEU A 123 10.30 2.40 -47.20
CA LEU A 123 10.06 1.07 -47.74
C LEU A 123 10.41 1.07 -49.24
N PRO A 124 11.38 0.25 -49.69
CA PRO A 124 11.69 0.16 -51.11
C PRO A 124 10.46 -0.38 -51.84
N ARG A 125 9.93 0.39 -52.78
CA ARG A 125 8.93 -0.12 -53.73
C ARG A 125 9.65 -1.14 -54.62
N ILE A 126 9.39 -2.41 -54.36
CA ILE A 126 9.81 -3.52 -55.20
C ILE A 126 9.01 -3.41 -56.50
N ASN A 127 9.70 -3.17 -57.62
CA ASN A 127 9.15 -3.14 -58.97
C ASN A 127 9.57 -4.40 -59.70
#